data_AF-A0A194WYQ2-F1
#
_entry.id   AF-A0A194WYQ2-F1
#
_cell.length_a   1.000
_cell.length_b   1.000
_cell.length_c   1.000
_cell.angle_alpha   90.00
_cell.angle_beta   90.00
_cell.angle_gamma   90.00
#
_symmetry.space_group_name_H-M   'P 1'
#
loop_
_entity.id
_entity.type
_entity.pdbx_description
1 polymer ?
#
loop_
_entity_poly.entity_id
_entity_poly.type
_entity_poly.pdbx_seq_one_letter_code
_entity_poly.pdbx_strand_id
1 'polypeptide(L)'
;MFAFVTLLAAIFTSTVLAIPTQDQSAKTSPAISARDIIEYPIQATLCKNNPNDGNMCFISYVDNSIWVDPVLWVFDHNCVTIGYNGAVPRSEIEESYFGMSSELPDLVVIHAGLVFDDLNDIDFWYNNVHTYPTSDWGNIDAGWTENGVQAVDSSGTPWIWYRMAFSC
;
A
#
# COMPACT_ATOMS: atom_id res chain seq x y z
N MET A 1 67.80 29.89 -3.50
CA MET A 1 67.22 28.67 -2.91
C MET A 1 65.72 28.78 -3.11
N PHE A 2 65.18 28.17 -4.17
CA PHE A 2 63.76 28.27 -4.53
C PHE A 2 63.05 26.99 -4.09
N ALA A 3 62.07 27.12 -3.20
CA ALA A 3 61.26 26.01 -2.72
C ALA A 3 60.12 25.75 -3.71
N PHE A 4 60.13 24.56 -4.31
CA PHE A 4 59.03 24.04 -5.10
C PHE A 4 57.91 23.58 -4.15
N VAL A 5 56.75 24.23 -4.22
CA VAL A 5 55.51 23.79 -3.57
C VAL A 5 54.76 22.92 -4.58
N THR A 6 54.83 21.60 -4.40
CA THR A 6 54.03 20.64 -5.18
C THR A 6 52.64 20.51 -4.58
N LEU A 7 51.65 21.03 -5.30
CA LEU A 7 50.23 20.90 -5.00
C LEU A 7 49.75 19.52 -5.49
N LEU A 8 49.48 18.58 -4.56
CA LEU A 8 48.79 17.32 -4.89
C LEU A 8 47.30 17.61 -5.07
N ALA A 9 46.79 17.47 -6.29
CA ALA A 9 45.35 17.44 -6.55
C ALA A 9 44.80 16.04 -6.19
N ALA A 10 43.90 15.99 -5.21
CA ALA A 10 43.18 14.78 -4.86
C ALA A 10 42.14 14.45 -5.95
N ILE A 11 42.29 13.30 -6.59
CA ILE A 11 41.32 12.76 -7.54
C ILE A 11 40.20 12.12 -6.72
N PHE A 12 39.05 12.79 -6.62
CA PHE A 12 37.84 12.18 -6.09
C PHE A 12 37.26 11.23 -7.15
N THR A 13 37.50 9.95 -6.98
CA THR A 13 36.73 8.90 -7.67
C THR A 13 35.38 8.78 -7.00
N SER A 14 34.37 9.45 -7.55
CA SER A 14 32.97 9.23 -7.19
C SER A 14 32.57 7.82 -7.62
N THR A 15 32.56 6.88 -6.69
CA THR A 15 31.87 5.61 -6.90
C THR A 15 30.39 5.89 -6.95
N VAL A 16 29.84 5.99 -8.15
CA VAL A 16 28.40 5.92 -8.39
C VAL A 16 27.97 4.52 -7.96
N LEU A 17 27.38 4.42 -6.76
CA LEU A 17 26.59 3.25 -6.39
C LEU A 17 25.44 3.18 -7.39
N ALA A 18 25.49 2.21 -8.29
CA ALA A 18 24.32 1.77 -9.02
C ALA A 18 23.35 1.21 -7.99
N ILE A 19 22.39 2.04 -7.57
CA ILE A 19 21.18 1.56 -6.91
C ILE A 19 20.56 0.60 -7.93
N PRO A 20 20.36 -0.69 -7.60
CA PRO A 20 19.55 -1.53 -8.45
C PRO A 20 18.16 -0.91 -8.47
N THR A 21 17.83 -0.22 -9.55
CA THR A 21 16.45 0.03 -9.93
C THR A 21 15.83 -1.35 -10.04
N GLN A 22 15.13 -1.78 -8.98
CA GLN A 22 14.11 -2.81 -9.11
C GLN A 22 13.22 -2.28 -10.22
N ASP A 23 13.31 -2.94 -11.37
CA ASP A 23 12.42 -2.75 -12.49
C ASP A 23 11.04 -3.24 -12.02
N GLN A 24 10.39 -2.42 -11.18
CA GLN A 24 8.94 -2.40 -11.08
C GLN A 24 8.50 -1.88 -12.44
N SER A 25 8.51 -2.78 -13.41
CA SER A 25 7.87 -2.57 -14.68
C SER A 25 6.50 -2.05 -14.32
N ALA A 26 6.30 -0.75 -14.55
CA ALA A 26 5.03 -0.09 -14.40
C ALA A 26 4.14 -0.76 -15.44
N LYS A 27 3.58 -1.90 -15.02
CA LYS A 27 2.53 -2.60 -15.72
C LYS A 27 1.44 -1.56 -15.73
N THR A 28 1.34 -0.87 -16.85
CA THR A 28 0.38 0.17 -17.11
C THR A 28 -0.95 -0.51 -16.87
N SER A 29 -1.51 -0.30 -15.69
CA SER A 29 -2.77 -0.92 -15.31
C SER A 29 -3.76 -0.38 -16.33
N PRO A 30 -4.40 -1.25 -17.14
CA PRO A 30 -5.34 -0.76 -18.13
C PRO A 30 -6.35 0.09 -17.38
N ALA A 31 -6.67 1.27 -17.90
CA ALA A 31 -7.70 2.14 -17.35
C ALA A 31 -9.04 1.37 -17.32
N ILE A 32 -9.27 0.64 -16.24
CA ILE A 32 -10.47 -0.15 -16.00
C ILE A 32 -11.42 0.82 -15.30
N SER A 33 -12.51 1.13 -15.98
CA SER A 33 -13.65 1.85 -15.40
C SER A 33 -14.00 1.29 -14.02
N ALA A 34 -14.26 2.16 -13.04
CA ALA A 34 -14.79 1.88 -11.71
C ALA A 34 -15.62 0.58 -11.64
N ARG A 35 -14.93 -0.52 -11.38
CA ARG A 35 -15.47 -1.84 -11.09
C ARG A 35 -14.67 -2.32 -9.90
N ASP A 36 -15.35 -2.94 -8.94
CA ASP A 36 -14.73 -3.67 -7.85
C ASP A 36 -13.53 -4.46 -8.39
N ILE A 37 -12.32 -4.10 -7.96
CA ILE A 37 -11.12 -4.82 -8.36
C ILE A 37 -11.11 -6.10 -7.54
N ILE A 38 -11.49 -7.18 -8.22
CA ILE A 38 -11.32 -8.55 -7.74
C ILE A 38 -9.94 -8.99 -8.22
N GLU A 39 -8.94 -8.91 -7.34
CA GLU A 39 -7.58 -9.32 -7.66
C GLU A 39 -7.32 -10.76 -7.23
N TYR A 40 -6.74 -11.56 -8.13
CA TYR A 40 -6.35 -12.93 -7.84
C TYR A 40 -5.38 -12.94 -6.65
N PRO A 41 -5.57 -13.83 -5.66
CA PRO A 41 -6.35 -15.06 -5.75
C PRO A 41 -7.76 -15.05 -5.15
N ILE A 42 -8.31 -13.89 -4.76
CA ILE A 42 -9.60 -13.82 -4.04
C ILE A 42 -10.65 -12.92 -4.69
N GLN A 43 -11.93 -13.26 -4.48
CA GLN A 43 -13.07 -12.40 -4.84
C GLN A 43 -13.33 -11.35 -3.75
N ALA A 44 -12.43 -10.36 -3.67
CA ALA A 44 -12.53 -9.24 -2.72
C ALA A 44 -12.85 -7.93 -3.46
N THR A 45 -13.65 -7.05 -2.86
CA THR A 45 -13.89 -5.70 -3.40
C THR A 45 -12.85 -4.74 -2.81
N LEU A 46 -11.73 -4.56 -3.49
CA LEU A 46 -10.60 -3.74 -3.02
C LEU A 46 -10.87 -2.22 -3.10
N CYS A 47 -11.83 -1.78 -3.91
CA CYS A 47 -12.26 -0.39 -3.96
C CYS A 47 -13.74 -0.29 -4.28
N LYS A 48 -14.42 0.68 -3.66
CA LYS A 48 -15.82 0.99 -3.93
C LYS A 48 -16.01 2.50 -3.99
N ASN A 49 -16.31 3.01 -5.18
CA ASN A 49 -16.50 4.44 -5.41
C ASN A 49 -17.57 5.00 -4.45
N ASN A 50 -17.25 6.14 -3.84
CA ASN A 50 -18.18 6.93 -3.05
C ASN A 50 -18.75 8.10 -3.88
N PRO A 51 -19.98 8.01 -4.39
CA PRO A 51 -20.54 9.07 -5.24
C PRO A 51 -20.80 10.39 -4.49
N ASN A 52 -20.75 10.38 -3.16
CA ASN A 52 -21.06 11.54 -2.33
C ASN A 52 -19.81 12.30 -1.86
N ASP A 53 -18.63 11.71 -2.02
CA ASP A 53 -17.37 12.35 -1.66
C ASP A 53 -16.26 12.02 -2.66
N GLY A 54 -15.91 13.01 -3.50
CA GLY A 54 -14.85 12.92 -4.50
C GLY A 54 -13.44 13.09 -3.94
N ASN A 55 -13.31 13.38 -2.64
CA ASN A 55 -12.04 13.55 -1.94
C ASN A 55 -11.73 12.33 -1.05
N MET A 56 -12.18 11.15 -1.49
CA MET A 56 -11.93 9.90 -0.79
C MET A 56 -11.04 9.00 -1.62
N CYS A 57 -9.96 8.54 -1.02
CA CYS A 57 -9.09 7.49 -1.53
C CYS A 57 -9.35 6.22 -0.73
N PHE A 58 -8.79 5.11 -1.23
CA PHE A 58 -8.92 3.81 -0.59
C PHE A 58 -7.57 3.15 -0.49
N ILE A 59 -7.28 2.53 0.65
CA ILE A 59 -6.21 1.56 0.78
C ILE A 59 -6.84 0.17 0.85
N SER A 60 -6.22 -0.80 0.18
CA SER A 60 -6.51 -2.21 0.39
C SER A 60 -5.29 -2.98 0.86
N TYR A 61 -5.54 -3.91 1.76
CA TYR A 61 -4.60 -4.89 2.26
C TYR A 61 -5.17 -6.29 2.00
N VAL A 62 -4.35 -7.18 1.46
CA VAL A 62 -4.71 -8.59 1.25
C VAL A 62 -3.58 -9.46 1.78
N ASP A 63 -3.90 -10.42 2.63
CA ASP A 63 -2.92 -11.35 3.21
C ASP A 63 -3.48 -12.77 3.32
N ASN A 64 -2.56 -13.71 3.22
CA ASN A 64 -2.75 -15.11 3.54
C ASN A 64 -1.60 -15.49 4.47
N SER A 65 -1.84 -15.30 5.77
CA SER A 65 -0.90 -15.45 6.90
C SER A 65 0.06 -16.63 6.84
N ILE A 66 -0.21 -17.61 6.00
CA ILE A 66 0.47 -18.89 5.97
C ILE A 66 1.52 -18.94 4.84
N TRP A 67 1.28 -18.32 3.69
CA TRP A 67 2.00 -18.69 2.46
C TRP A 67 2.66 -17.55 1.69
N VAL A 68 2.15 -16.32 1.77
CA VAL A 68 2.65 -15.20 0.97
C VAL A 68 2.75 -13.93 1.78
N ASP A 69 3.63 -13.03 1.33
CA ASP A 69 3.70 -11.66 1.85
C ASP A 69 2.41 -10.89 1.49
N PRO A 70 1.93 -10.01 2.37
CA PRO A 70 0.81 -9.13 2.11
C PRO A 70 0.98 -8.29 0.83
N VAL A 71 -0.16 -7.97 0.23
CA VAL A 71 -0.25 -7.12 -0.95
C VAL A 71 -1.04 -5.86 -0.60
N LEU A 72 -0.56 -4.71 -1.07
CA LEU A 72 -1.15 -3.40 -0.80
C LEU A 72 -1.50 -2.67 -2.08
N TRP A 73 -2.62 -1.95 -2.04
CA TRP A 73 -3.04 -1.03 -3.10
C TRP A 73 -3.52 0.28 -2.50
N VAL A 74 -3.28 1.38 -3.22
CA VAL A 74 -3.94 2.67 -2.99
C VAL A 74 -4.72 3.03 -4.25
N PHE A 75 -5.96 3.45 -4.06
CA PHE A 75 -6.87 3.85 -5.11
C PHE A 75 -7.32 5.29 -4.93
N ASP A 76 -7.53 5.99 -6.04
CA ASP A 76 -8.24 7.27 -6.05
C ASP A 76 -9.77 7.09 -5.86
N HIS A 77 -10.51 8.20 -5.87
CA HIS A 77 -11.97 8.20 -5.75
C HIS A 77 -12.70 7.44 -6.87
N ASN A 78 -12.06 7.27 -8.03
CA ASN A 78 -12.60 6.53 -9.18
C ASN A 78 -12.20 5.05 -9.17
N CYS A 79 -11.57 4.56 -8.10
CA CYS A 79 -10.99 3.22 -8.01
C CYS A 79 -9.87 2.95 -9.03
N VAL A 80 -9.13 3.98 -9.45
CA VAL A 80 -7.90 3.84 -10.22
C VAL A 80 -6.74 3.60 -9.26
N THR A 81 -5.93 2.57 -9.52
CA THR A 81 -4.72 2.29 -8.72
C THR A 81 -3.70 3.41 -8.89
N ILE A 82 -3.40 4.09 -7.79
CA ILE A 82 -2.38 5.16 -7.71
C ILE A 82 -1.19 4.78 -6.83
N GLY A 83 -1.23 3.61 -6.18
CA GLY A 83 -0.10 3.02 -5.44
C GLY A 83 -0.23 1.50 -5.35
N TYR A 84 0.88 0.77 -5.38
CA TYR A 84 0.88 -0.69 -5.37
C TYR A 84 2.18 -1.27 -4.81
N ASN A 85 2.04 -2.23 -3.89
CA ASN A 85 3.13 -3.09 -3.45
C ASN A 85 2.69 -4.56 -3.54
N GLY A 86 3.29 -5.28 -4.50
CA GLY A 86 2.92 -6.66 -4.82
C GLY A 86 3.32 -7.74 -3.81
N ALA A 87 4.21 -7.39 -2.88
CA ALA A 87 4.67 -8.22 -1.78
C ALA A 87 5.39 -7.29 -0.80
N VAL A 88 4.92 -7.25 0.45
CA VAL A 88 5.56 -6.49 1.52
C VAL A 88 5.95 -7.47 2.62
N PRO A 89 7.23 -7.56 3.01
CA PRO A 89 7.63 -8.45 4.09
C PRO A 89 6.83 -8.13 5.36
N ARG A 90 6.21 -9.15 5.96
CA ARG A 90 5.36 -8.93 7.15
C ARG A 90 6.05 -8.17 8.27
N SER A 91 7.34 -8.45 8.50
CA SER A 91 8.14 -7.74 9.49
C SER A 91 8.18 -6.22 9.27
N GLU A 92 8.07 -5.73 8.03
CA GLU A 92 8.04 -4.29 7.75
C GLU A 92 6.70 -3.65 8.12
N ILE A 93 5.60 -4.40 7.97
CA ILE A 93 4.25 -3.94 8.34
C ILE A 93 4.03 -4.06 9.85
N GLU A 94 4.51 -5.13 10.46
CA GLU A 94 4.30 -5.47 11.87
C GLU A 94 5.19 -4.65 12.82
N GLU A 95 6.48 -4.51 12.51
CA GLU A 95 7.43 -3.92 13.48
C GLU A 95 7.74 -2.44 13.22
N SER A 96 7.59 -2.00 11.96
CA SER A 96 8.25 -0.78 11.49
C SER A 96 7.34 0.26 10.87
N TYR A 97 6.01 0.03 10.82
CA TYR A 97 5.04 0.88 10.12
C TYR A 97 5.46 1.09 8.65
N PHE A 98 4.89 0.30 7.75
CA PHE A 98 5.29 0.32 6.35
C PHE A 98 4.73 1.57 5.65
N GLY A 99 5.62 2.43 5.15
CA GLY A 99 5.25 3.57 4.31
C GLY A 99 5.26 3.20 2.83
N MET A 100 4.08 3.21 2.20
CA MET A 100 3.93 2.99 0.76
C MET A 100 3.81 4.31 -0.01
N SER A 101 4.52 4.37 -1.13
CA SER A 101 4.43 5.48 -2.09
C SER A 101 3.19 5.34 -2.98
N SER A 102 2.65 6.47 -3.42
CA SER A 102 1.55 6.55 -4.39
C SER A 102 1.66 7.86 -5.20
N GLU A 103 0.68 8.16 -6.04
CA GLU A 103 0.55 9.49 -6.67
C GLU A 103 0.11 10.59 -5.69
N LEU A 104 -0.18 10.25 -4.43
CA LEU A 104 -0.51 11.21 -3.39
C LEU A 104 0.73 11.99 -2.91
N PRO A 105 0.57 13.22 -2.38
CA PRO A 105 1.67 14.04 -1.89
C PRO A 105 2.46 13.44 -0.72
N ASP A 106 1.79 12.67 0.14
CA ASP A 106 2.37 12.07 1.34
C ASP A 106 2.38 10.53 1.26
N LEU A 107 3.24 9.90 2.07
CA LEU A 107 3.23 8.45 2.22
C LEU A 107 1.93 8.00 2.90
N VAL A 108 1.41 6.89 2.39
CA VAL A 108 0.39 6.11 3.05
C VAL A 108 1.12 5.12 3.98
N VAL A 109 0.83 5.14 5.27
CA VAL A 109 1.49 4.28 6.24
C VAL A 109 0.51 3.23 6.75
N ILE A 110 0.94 1.98 6.80
CA ILE A 110 0.15 0.87 7.32
C ILE A 110 0.90 0.11 8.40
N HIS A 111 0.16 -0.32 9.41
CA HIS A 111 0.55 -1.31 10.40
C HIS A 111 -0.52 -2.39 10.46
N ALA A 112 -0.11 -3.65 10.54
CA ALA A 112 -1.01 -4.79 10.68
C ALA A 112 -0.36 -5.79 11.63
N GLY A 113 -1.12 -6.24 12.62
CA GLY A 113 -0.67 -7.19 13.61
C GLY A 113 -0.56 -8.64 13.12
N LEU A 114 0.13 -9.44 13.93
CA LEU A 114 0.49 -10.84 13.66
C LEU A 114 -0.69 -11.82 13.70
N VAL A 115 -1.80 -11.45 14.33
CA VAL A 115 -2.90 -12.37 14.59
C VAL A 115 -3.82 -12.40 13.38
N PHE A 116 -3.63 -13.41 12.54
CA PHE A 116 -4.62 -13.76 11.53
C PHE A 116 -5.98 -13.96 12.21
N ASP A 117 -6.99 -13.23 11.75
CA ASP A 117 -8.35 -13.09 12.31
C ASP A 117 -8.56 -11.99 13.37
N ASP A 118 -7.54 -11.27 13.86
CA ASP A 118 -7.76 -10.04 14.64
C ASP A 118 -7.85 -8.81 13.74
N LEU A 119 -9.04 -8.62 13.20
CA LEU A 119 -9.37 -7.52 12.28
C LEU A 119 -9.27 -6.13 12.92
N ASN A 120 -9.06 -6.05 14.24
CA ASN A 120 -8.90 -4.78 14.95
C ASN A 120 -7.46 -4.30 15.02
N ASP A 121 -6.50 -5.10 14.53
CA ASP A 121 -5.07 -4.83 14.63
C ASP A 121 -4.49 -4.31 13.31
N ILE A 122 -5.32 -3.67 12.47
CA ILE A 122 -4.84 -2.95 11.29
C ILE A 122 -5.06 -1.47 11.50
N ASP A 123 -3.98 -0.71 11.32
CA ASP A 123 -3.98 0.73 11.44
C ASP A 123 -3.42 1.36 10.18
N PHE A 124 -3.97 2.52 9.83
CA PHE A 124 -3.55 3.30 8.68
C PHE A 124 -3.32 4.76 9.04
N TRP A 125 -2.31 5.38 8.46
CA TRP A 125 -2.09 6.82 8.54
C TRP A 125 -1.88 7.44 7.17
N TYR A 126 -2.47 8.62 6.97
CA TYR A 126 -2.18 9.51 5.86
C TYR A 126 -2.29 10.96 6.32
N ASN A 127 -1.32 11.79 5.95
CA ASN A 127 -1.26 13.20 6.35
C ASN A 127 -1.47 13.41 7.88
N ASN A 128 -0.82 12.58 8.70
CA ASN A 128 -0.95 12.54 10.17
C ASN A 128 -2.36 12.24 10.72
N VAL A 129 -3.30 11.83 9.87
CA VAL A 129 -4.62 11.35 10.29
C VAL A 129 -4.56 9.83 10.40
N HIS A 130 -4.92 9.32 11.58
CA HIS A 130 -5.06 7.89 11.84
C HIS A 130 -6.49 7.44 11.50
N THR A 131 -6.60 6.37 10.72
CA THR A 131 -7.86 5.71 10.40
C THR A 131 -7.77 4.25 10.83
N TYR A 132 -8.82 3.77 11.48
CA TYR A 132 -8.99 2.36 11.83
C TYR A 132 -10.10 1.74 10.97
N PRO A 133 -10.07 0.42 10.73
CA PRO A 133 -11.13 -0.27 10.04
C PRO A 133 -12.44 -0.10 10.81
N THR A 134 -13.42 0.58 10.23
CA THR A 134 -14.76 0.68 10.79
C THR A 134 -15.66 -0.33 10.11
N SER A 135 -16.46 -1.05 10.88
CA SER A 135 -17.55 -1.88 10.36
C SER A 135 -18.80 -1.05 10.07
N ASP A 136 -18.68 0.27 9.93
CA ASP A 136 -19.84 1.16 9.81
C ASP A 136 -20.32 1.22 8.35
N TRP A 137 -20.97 0.13 7.93
CA TRP A 137 -21.64 -0.01 6.63
C TRP A 137 -22.62 1.14 6.30
N GLY A 138 -23.03 1.92 7.31
CA GLY A 138 -24.02 2.99 7.19
C GLY A 138 -23.45 4.38 6.93
N ASN A 139 -22.15 4.62 7.11
CA ASN A 139 -21.59 5.95 7.00
C ASN A 139 -20.94 6.19 5.63
N ILE A 140 -21.81 6.39 4.63
CA ILE A 140 -21.44 6.83 3.28
C ILE A 140 -20.52 8.07 3.31
N ASP A 141 -20.64 8.94 4.31
CA ASP A 141 -19.83 10.17 4.42
C ASP A 141 -18.40 9.89 4.95
N ALA A 142 -18.16 8.74 5.59
CA ALA A 142 -16.84 8.32 6.07
C ALA A 142 -16.09 7.41 5.07
N GLY A 143 -16.74 7.05 3.97
CA GLY A 143 -16.25 6.12 2.97
C GLY A 143 -16.42 4.66 3.36
N TRP A 144 -16.56 3.81 2.34
CA TRP A 144 -16.89 2.40 2.48
C TRP A 144 -15.72 1.60 3.04
N THR A 145 -15.50 1.62 4.34
CA THR A 145 -14.55 0.73 5.00
C THR A 145 -15.18 -0.65 5.18
N GLU A 146 -14.44 -1.71 4.85
CA GLU A 146 -14.94 -3.08 4.90
C GLU A 146 -13.84 -4.04 5.33
N ASN A 147 -14.18 -4.84 6.34
CA ASN A 147 -13.37 -5.96 6.79
C ASN A 147 -13.90 -7.22 6.13
N GLY A 148 -13.16 -7.73 5.16
CA GLY A 148 -13.44 -8.97 4.47
C GLY A 148 -12.80 -10.14 5.20
N VAL A 149 -13.56 -10.77 6.10
CA VAL A 149 -13.10 -11.97 6.80
C VAL A 149 -13.34 -13.17 5.90
N GLN A 150 -12.26 -13.79 5.41
CA GLN A 150 -12.24 -15.07 4.70
C GLN A 150 -12.87 -15.05 3.31
N ALA A 151 -12.18 -14.43 2.37
CA ALA A 151 -12.30 -14.87 0.99
C ALA A 151 -11.44 -16.12 0.80
N VAL A 152 -12.00 -17.17 0.18
CA VAL A 152 -11.25 -18.39 -0.16
C VAL A 152 -10.81 -18.33 -1.61
N ASP A 153 -9.56 -18.69 -1.86
CA ASP A 153 -9.08 -18.85 -3.24
C ASP A 153 -9.58 -20.16 -3.88
N SER A 154 -9.18 -20.39 -5.14
CA SER A 154 -9.54 -21.59 -5.89
C SER A 154 -9.02 -22.91 -5.27
N SER A 155 -8.04 -22.83 -4.37
CA SER A 155 -7.50 -23.97 -3.62
C SER A 155 -8.18 -24.18 -2.26
N GLY A 156 -9.10 -23.29 -1.88
CA GLY A 156 -9.75 -23.31 -0.57
C GLY A 156 -8.89 -22.71 0.54
N THR A 157 -7.80 -22.02 0.21
CA THR A 157 -6.96 -21.37 1.21
C THR A 157 -7.63 -20.07 1.65
N PRO A 158 -7.75 -19.80 2.96
CA PRO A 158 -8.36 -18.57 3.45
C PRO A 158 -7.41 -17.37 3.26
N TRP A 159 -8.00 -16.25 2.92
CA TRP A 159 -7.36 -14.94 2.87
C TRP A 159 -8.14 -13.95 3.70
N ILE A 160 -7.42 -13.02 4.30
CA ILE A 160 -7.99 -11.82 4.90
C ILE A 160 -7.80 -10.67 3.92
N TRP A 161 -8.80 -9.80 3.83
CA TRP A 161 -8.67 -8.57 3.08
C TRP A 161 -9.39 -7.43 3.76
N TYR A 162 -8.90 -6.23 3.52
CA TYR A 162 -9.42 -5.00 4.10
C TYR A 162 -9.44 -3.94 3.02
N ARG A 163 -10.46 -3.11 3.07
CA ARG A 163 -10.54 -1.86 2.34
C ARG A 163 -10.83 -0.76 3.34
N MET A 164 -10.00 0.26 3.40
CA MET A 164 -10.24 1.44 4.25
C MET A 164 -10.30 2.67 3.37
N ALA A 165 -11.34 3.48 3.59
CA ALA A 165 -11.47 4.76 2.93
C ALA A 165 -10.80 5.85 3.79
N PHE A 166 -10.17 6.83 3.15
CA PHE A 166 -9.54 7.96 3.82
C PHE A 166 -9.61 9.22 2.95
N SER A 167 -9.55 10.40 3.58
CA SER A 167 -9.58 11.66 2.84
C SER A 167 -8.27 11.91 2.10
N CYS A 168 -8.39 12.24 0.82
CA CYS A 168 -7.33 12.68 -0.08
C CYS A 168 -7.89 13.80 -0.99
#